data_AF-A0A0F9RW29-F1
#
_entry.id   AF-A0A0F9RW29-F1
#
_cell.length_a   1.000
_cell.length_b   1.000
_cell.length_c   1.000
_cell.angle_alpha   90.00
_cell.angle_beta   90.00
_cell.angle_gamma   90.00
#
_symmetry.space_group_name_H-M   'P 1'
#
loop_
_entity.id
_entity.type
_entity.pdbx_description
1 polymer ?
#
loop_
_entity_poly.entity_id
_entity_poly.type
_entity_poly.pdbx_seq_one_letter_code
_entity_poly.pdbx_strand_id
1 'polypeptide(L)'
;MTKKQLHTRKCGDCEKEIPFQGFLRENPTIDNERGRDLFDSPIITVYCTECFLKRPEKPYKTNRRYYYQKRYKKRDHQSIFK
;
A
#
# COMPACT_ATOMS: atom_id res chain seq x y z
N MET A 1 -31.04 -2.07 -20.56
CA MET A 1 -29.88 -2.66 -19.86
C MET A 1 -28.60 -2.17 -20.53
N THR A 2 -28.07 -1.05 -20.07
CA THR A 2 -26.81 -0.51 -20.59
C THR A 2 -25.66 -1.37 -20.04
N LYS A 3 -25.01 -2.12 -20.94
CA LYS A 3 -23.74 -2.80 -20.64
C LYS A 3 -22.74 -1.71 -20.20
N LYS A 4 -22.58 -1.50 -18.89
CA LYS A 4 -21.48 -0.70 -18.34
C LYS A 4 -20.20 -1.29 -18.92
N GLN A 5 -19.58 -0.60 -19.87
CA GLN A 5 -18.27 -0.95 -20.39
C GLN A 5 -17.35 -1.17 -19.19
N LEU A 6 -16.76 -2.36 -19.11
CA LEU A 6 -15.83 -2.71 -18.05
C LEU A 6 -14.61 -1.81 -18.23
N HIS A 7 -14.55 -0.73 -17.45
CA HIS A 7 -13.42 0.18 -17.44
C HIS A 7 -12.14 -0.61 -17.13
N THR A 8 -11.15 -0.51 -18.01
CA THR A 8 -9.82 -1.09 -17.82
C THR A 8 -8.88 0.02 -17.36
N ARG A 9 -7.96 -0.30 -16.45
CA ARG A 9 -6.88 0.60 -16.02
C ARG A 9 -5.54 0.00 -16.35
N LYS A 10 -4.54 0.85 -16.60
CA LYS A 10 -3.18 0.39 -16.86
C LYS A 10 -2.43 0.18 -15.54
N CYS A 11 -1.62 -0.88 -15.49
CA CYS A 11 -0.65 -1.10 -14.43
C CYS A 11 0.32 0.08 -14.33
N GLY A 12 0.60 0.55 -13.12
CA GLY A 12 1.52 1.66 -12.91
C GLY A 12 2.98 1.42 -13.30
N ASP A 13 3.39 0.16 -13.48
CA ASP A 13 4.78 -0.20 -13.83
C ASP A 13 4.92 -0.71 -15.26
N CYS A 14 4.11 -1.70 -15.67
CA CYS A 14 4.24 -2.35 -16.98
C CYS A 14 3.19 -1.92 -18.01
N GLU A 15 2.33 -0.96 -17.66
CA GLU A 15 1.23 -0.43 -18.48
C GLU A 15 0.20 -1.45 -19.00
N LYS A 16 0.31 -2.72 -18.60
CA LYS A 16 -0.66 -3.78 -18.94
C LYS A 16 -2.05 -3.38 -18.51
N GLU A 17 -3.03 -3.62 -19.37
CA GLU A 17 -4.44 -3.37 -19.05
C GLU A 17 -4.96 -4.39 -18.03
N ILE A 18 -5.60 -3.86 -16.99
CA ILE A 18 -6.19 -4.60 -15.90
C ILE A 18 -7.70 -4.34 -15.96
N PRO A 19 -8.53 -5.36 -16.24
CA PRO A 19 -9.97 -5.23 -16.14
C PRO A 19 -10.39 -5.21 -14.67
N PHE A 20 -11.48 -4.49 -14.35
CA PHE A 20 -12.01 -4.43 -12.99
C PHE A 20 -12.24 -5.81 -12.34
N GLN A 21 -12.76 -6.78 -13.11
CA GLN A 21 -12.92 -8.16 -12.63
C GLN A 21 -11.59 -8.85 -12.32
N GLY A 22 -10.53 -8.54 -13.08
CA GLY A 22 -9.18 -9.02 -12.79
C GLY A 22 -8.66 -8.44 -11.48
N PHE A 23 -8.84 -7.14 -11.27
CA PHE A 23 -8.48 -6.46 -10.02
C PHE A 23 -9.17 -7.07 -8.80
N LEU A 24 -10.48 -7.35 -8.88
CA LEU A 24 -11.22 -7.99 -7.79
C LEU A 24 -10.75 -9.44 -7.53
N ARG A 25 -10.44 -10.19 -8.59
CA ARG A 25 -9.92 -11.56 -8.46
C ARG A 25 -8.58 -11.60 -7.71
N GLU A 26 -7.74 -10.59 -7.94
CA GLU A 26 -6.46 -10.45 -7.25
C GLU A 26 -6.61 -9.95 -5.80
N ASN A 27 -7.76 -9.37 -5.44
CA ASN A 27 -8.04 -8.79 -4.13
C ASN A 27 -9.36 -9.32 -3.53
N PRO A 28 -9.42 -10.61 -3.15
CA PRO A 28 -10.66 -11.28 -2.76
C PRO A 28 -11.29 -10.75 -1.46
N THR A 29 -10.55 -9.99 -0.65
CA THR A 29 -11.05 -9.38 0.59
C THR A 29 -11.82 -8.08 0.35
N ILE A 30 -11.94 -7.62 -0.89
CA ILE A 30 -12.56 -6.36 -1.26
C ILE A 30 -13.91 -6.62 -1.95
N ASP A 31 -14.98 -6.10 -1.38
CA ASP A 31 -16.31 -6.17 -1.98
C ASP A 31 -16.42 -5.30 -3.24
N ASN A 32 -17.39 -5.60 -4.11
CA ASN A 32 -17.56 -4.93 -5.41
C ASN A 32 -17.65 -3.40 -5.32
N GLU A 33 -18.37 -2.86 -4.33
CA GLU A 33 -18.55 -1.41 -4.17
C GLU A 33 -17.23 -0.72 -3.82
N ARG A 34 -16.59 -1.19 -2.74
CA ARG A 34 -15.28 -0.70 -2.32
C ARG A 34 -14.21 -0.92 -3.40
N GLY A 35 -14.31 -2.02 -4.14
CA GLY A 35 -13.43 -2.31 -5.26
C GLY A 35 -13.55 -1.24 -6.35
N ARG A 36 -14.76 -0.81 -6.70
CA ARG A 36 -14.97 0.26 -7.68
C ARG A 36 -14.39 1.57 -7.18
N ASP A 37 -14.62 1.94 -5.94
CA ASP A 37 -14.09 3.19 -5.37
C ASP A 37 -12.57 3.22 -5.41
N LEU A 38 -11.91 2.10 -5.10
CA LEU A 38 -10.46 1.98 -5.16
C LEU A 38 -9.94 1.97 -6.60
N PHE A 39 -10.61 1.22 -7.48
CA PHE A 39 -10.21 1.06 -8.87
C PHE A 39 -10.41 2.34 -9.66
N ASP A 40 -11.46 3.12 -9.42
CA ASP A 40 -11.73 4.38 -10.12
C ASP A 40 -11.03 5.59 -9.46
N SER A 41 -10.38 5.40 -8.30
CA SER A 41 -9.67 6.49 -7.61
C SER A 41 -8.46 6.97 -8.43
N PRO A 42 -8.37 8.28 -8.76
CA PRO A 42 -7.21 8.84 -9.46
C PRO A 42 -5.95 8.90 -8.58
N ILE A 43 -6.13 8.82 -7.26
CA ILE A 43 -5.04 8.85 -6.27
C ILE A 43 -4.34 7.49 -6.20
N ILE A 44 -5.08 6.42 -6.48
CA ILE A 44 -4.59 5.05 -6.35
C ILE A 44 -3.99 4.58 -7.67
N THR A 45 -2.75 4.12 -7.61
CA THR A 45 -2.10 3.42 -8.71
C THR A 45 -2.43 1.94 -8.62
N VAL A 46 -3.03 1.39 -9.68
CA VAL A 46 -3.31 -0.05 -9.78
C VAL A 46 -2.08 -0.75 -10.34
N TYR A 47 -1.74 -1.91 -9.77
CA TYR A 47 -0.64 -2.75 -10.22
C TYR A 47 -1.16 -4.13 -10.56
N CYS A 48 -0.58 -4.78 -11.57
CA CYS A 48 -0.80 -6.20 -11.76
C CYS A 48 -0.02 -6.98 -10.69
N THR A 49 -0.50 -8.19 -10.39
CA THR A 49 0.13 -9.13 -9.45
C THR A 49 1.64 -9.28 -9.67
N GLU A 50 2.08 -9.46 -10.91
CA GLU A 50 3.50 -9.65 -11.21
C GLU A 50 4.37 -8.44 -10.82
N CYS A 51 3.93 -7.23 -11.14
CA CYS A 51 4.67 -6.01 -10.80
C CYS A 51 4.63 -5.73 -9.31
N PHE A 52 3.49 -5.97 -8.66
CA PHE A 52 3.35 -5.80 -7.22
C PHE A 52 4.32 -6.70 -6.45
N LEU A 53 4.42 -7.99 -6.83
CA LEU A 53 5.26 -8.98 -6.16
C LEU A 53 6.75 -8.79 -6.42
N LYS A 54 7.14 -8.27 -7.59
CA LYS A 54 8.54 -7.99 -7.93
C LYS A 54 9.04 -6.67 -7.36
N ARG A 55 8.16 -5.87 -6.74
CA ARG A 55 8.55 -4.57 -6.22
C ARG A 55 9.53 -4.75 -5.07
N PRO A 56 10.73 -4.14 -5.14
CA PRO A 56 11.71 -4.28 -4.08
C PRO A 56 11.11 -3.77 -2.77
N GLU A 57 11.32 -4.53 -1.70
CA GLU A 57 10.91 -4.11 -0.37
C GLU A 57 11.56 -2.76 -0.04
N LYS A 58 10.79 -1.88 0.60
CA LYS A 58 11.33 -0.61 1.05
C LYS A 58 12.47 -0.89 2.02
N PRO A 59 13.65 -0.24 1.84
CA PRO A 59 14.77 -0.47 2.74
C PRO A 59 14.34 -0.15 4.16
N TYR A 60 14.74 -1.01 5.10
CA TYR A 60 14.47 -0.78 6.51
C TYR A 60 15.03 0.58 6.92
N LYS A 61 14.15 1.49 7.33
CA LYS A 61 14.54 2.78 7.90
C LYS A 61 14.47 2.67 9.40
N THR A 62 15.64 2.78 10.06
CA THR A 62 15.70 2.94 11.51
C THR A 62 14.89 4.16 11.92
N ASN A 63 13.85 3.96 12.72
CA ASN A 63 13.03 5.04 13.24
C ASN A 63 13.85 5.91 14.20
N ARG A 64 14.38 7.04 13.72
CA ARG A 64 15.19 7.98 14.52
C ARG A 64 14.48 8.41 15.80
N ARG A 65 13.15 8.62 15.76
CA ARG A 65 12.35 9.03 16.94
C ARG A 65 12.37 7.97 18.05
N TYR A 66 12.34 6.69 17.69
CA TYR A 66 12.40 5.59 18.66
C TYR A 66 13.71 5.61 19.45
N TYR A 67 14.84 5.84 18.78
CA TYR A 67 16.16 5.89 19.43
C TYR A 67 16.34 7.12 20.34
N TYR A 68 15.82 8.29 19.95
CA TYR A 68 15.84 9.47 20.83
C TYR A 68 15.02 9.24 22.10
N GLN A 69 13.78 8.73 22.01
CA GLN A 69 12.97 8.42 23.19
C GLN A 69 13.64 7.37 24.10
N LYS A 70 14.28 6.35 23.52
CA LYS A 70 15.02 5.33 24.29
C LYS A 70 16.23 5.91 25.03
N ARG A 71 16.91 6.92 24.46
CA ARG A 71 18.02 7.63 25.12
C ARG A 71 17.58 8.52 26.27
N TYR A 72 16.46 9.24 26.12
CA TYR A 72 15.93 10.07 27.22
C TYR A 72 15.48 9.23 28.42
N LYS A 73 14.73 8.15 28.19
CA LYS A 73 14.32 7.22 29.27
C LYS A 73 15.50 6.58 30.02
N LYS A 74 16.66 6.43 29.39
CA LYS A 74 17.87 5.91 30.07
C LYS A 74 18.54 6.94 30.98
N ARG A 75 18.41 8.23 30.71
CA ARG A 75 18.97 9.30 31.55
C ARG A 75 18.14 9.53 32.81
N ASP A 76 16.82 9.41 32.71
CA ASP A 76 15.91 9.60 33.85
C ASP A 76 15.99 8.47 34.90
N HIS A 77 16.60 7.33 34.57
CA HIS A 77 16.82 6.20 35.48
C HIS A 77 18.22 6.17 36.14
N GLN A 78 19.08 7.16 35.89
CA GLN A 78 20.30 7.33 36.69
C GLN A 78 19.94 8.10 37.95
N SER A 79 19.73 7.37 39.05
CA SER A 79 19.58 7.92 40.39
C SER A 79 20.76 8.85 40.68
N ILE A 80 20.46 10.13 40.92
CA ILE A 80 21.38 11.11 41.49
C ILE A 80 21.64 10.65 42.93
N PHE A 81 22.58 9.73 43.12
CA PHE A 81 23.22 9.57 44.43
C PHE A 81 24.38 10.58 44.46
N LYS A 82 24.13 11.70 45.16
CA LYS A 82 25.16 12.56 45.74
C LYS A 82 25.42 12.11 47.16
#